data_AF-A0A956YRK2-F1
#
_entry.id   AF-A0A956YRK2-F1
#
_cell.length_a   1.000
_cell.length_b   1.000
_cell.length_c   1.000
_cell.angle_alpha   90.00
_cell.angle_beta   90.00
_cell.angle_gamma   90.00
#
_symmetry.space_group_name_H-M   'P 1'
#
loop_
_entity.id
_entity.type
_entity.pdbx_description
1 polymer ?
#
loop_
_entity_poly.entity_id
_entity_poly.type
_entity_poly.pdbx_seq_one_letter_code
_entity_poly.pdbx_strand_id
1 'polypeptide(L)'
;MMNDSQKRSLINQALEQGGGIVRLMPTWVPRSFCVPGRRLRLHPADLYATGAQRGGIDERWFSSTVRADNGPGTPDDEGLSYLYVGGEKVTLLDAMTMMAAAFIGQEAIDAYGGWVMYSKFFDNMYPLPHHLHQDDEKAALVGKLGKPEAYYYPAQYNMTNGEYPYTFFGFEPGTTKDQVVDCLRRWSEGDNQILNMSKAYR
;
A
#
# COMPACT_ATOMS: atom_id res chain seq x y z
N MET A 1 -19.01 17.81 -7.18
CA MET A 1 -17.69 17.77 -6.50
C MET A 1 -17.53 19.06 -5.70
N MET A 2 -16.90 18.99 -4.52
CA MET A 2 -16.55 20.20 -3.75
C MET A 2 -15.51 21.04 -4.51
N ASN A 3 -15.64 22.35 -4.45
CA ASN A 3 -14.61 23.27 -4.94
C ASN A 3 -13.48 23.44 -3.90
N ASP A 4 -12.39 24.09 -4.30
CA ASP A 4 -11.20 24.26 -3.44
C ASP A 4 -11.48 25.05 -2.15
N SER A 5 -12.38 26.03 -2.20
CA SER A 5 -12.76 26.81 -1.01
C SER A 5 -13.50 25.93 0.00
N GLN A 6 -14.44 25.11 -0.48
CA GLN A 6 -15.16 24.14 0.35
C GLN A 6 -14.21 23.10 0.95
N LYS A 7 -13.28 22.56 0.15
CA LYS A 7 -12.25 21.62 0.62
C LYS A 7 -11.38 22.25 1.72
N ARG A 8 -10.85 23.46 1.50
CA ARG A 8 -10.04 24.17 2.51
C ARG A 8 -10.80 24.41 3.81
N SER A 9 -12.06 24.83 3.71
CA SER A 9 -12.93 25.00 4.87
C SER A 9 -13.06 23.70 5.68
N LEU A 10 -13.31 22.58 5.01
CA LEU A 10 -13.45 21.28 5.66
C LEU A 10 -12.13 20.79 6.29
N ILE A 11 -10.99 21.05 5.64
CA ILE A 11 -9.65 20.73 6.17
C ILE A 11 -9.36 21.54 7.43
N ASN A 12 -9.64 22.85 7.42
CA ASN A 12 -9.49 23.69 8.61
C ASN A 12 -10.39 23.21 9.76
N GLN A 13 -11.65 22.89 9.46
CA GLN A 13 -12.58 22.36 10.45
C GLN A 13 -12.09 21.04 11.07
N ALA A 14 -11.50 20.14 10.27
CA ALA A 14 -10.85 18.91 10.75
C ALA A 14 -9.72 19.23 11.76
N LEU A 15 -8.84 20.17 11.40
CA LEU A 15 -7.69 20.56 12.24
C LEU A 15 -8.16 21.23 13.54
N GLU A 16 -9.11 22.16 13.46
CA GLU A 16 -9.64 22.90 14.62
C GLU A 16 -10.35 21.97 15.60
N GLN A 17 -11.28 21.13 15.13
CA GLN A 17 -12.01 20.18 15.99
C GLN A 17 -11.08 19.14 16.63
N GLY A 18 -10.00 18.79 15.92
CA GLY A 18 -9.02 17.82 16.36
C GLY A 18 -7.87 18.38 17.19
N GLY A 19 -7.78 19.70 17.38
CA GLY A 19 -6.62 20.34 18.00
C GLY A 19 -5.30 20.01 17.29
N GLY A 20 -5.34 19.94 15.95
CA GLY A 20 -4.22 19.54 15.08
C GLY A 20 -4.20 18.05 14.72
N ILE A 21 -5.05 17.21 15.30
CA ILE A 21 -5.13 15.76 14.99
C ILE A 21 -6.37 15.47 14.15
N VAL A 22 -6.17 15.00 12.91
CA VAL A 22 -7.29 14.65 12.02
C VAL A 22 -7.71 13.18 12.15
N ARG A 23 -9.01 12.92 11.94
CA ARG A 23 -9.56 11.55 11.90
C ARG A 23 -9.61 11.04 10.46
N LEU A 24 -8.94 9.92 10.20
CA LEU A 24 -8.96 9.28 8.90
C LEU A 24 -9.95 8.11 8.85
N MET A 25 -10.70 8.03 7.76
CA MET A 25 -11.51 6.86 7.44
C MET A 25 -10.59 5.67 7.10
N PRO A 26 -10.99 4.42 7.41
CA PRO A 26 -10.30 3.24 6.90
C PRO A 26 -10.28 3.21 5.37
N THR A 27 -9.12 2.96 4.77
CA THR A 27 -8.97 2.78 3.33
C THR A 27 -8.76 1.29 3.03
N TRP A 28 -9.78 0.66 2.45
CA TRP A 28 -9.77 -0.74 2.06
C TRP A 28 -9.44 -0.86 0.58
N VAL A 29 -8.52 -1.75 0.21
CA VAL A 29 -8.10 -1.94 -1.18
C VAL A 29 -8.21 -3.42 -1.53
N PRO A 30 -8.99 -3.78 -2.57
CA PRO A 30 -9.04 -5.15 -3.07
C PRO A 30 -7.88 -5.45 -4.02
N ARG A 31 -7.50 -6.73 -4.11
CA ARG A 31 -6.53 -7.23 -5.09
C ARG A 31 -7.09 -8.41 -5.85
N SER A 32 -7.09 -8.31 -7.18
CA SER A 32 -7.62 -9.35 -8.08
C SER A 32 -6.79 -10.64 -8.10
N PHE A 33 -5.53 -10.58 -7.68
CA PHE A 33 -4.60 -11.71 -7.69
C PHE A 33 -4.34 -12.32 -6.30
N CYS A 34 -5.04 -11.83 -5.26
CA CYS A 34 -4.89 -12.31 -3.89
C CYS A 34 -6.19 -12.83 -3.31
N VAL A 35 -6.06 -13.69 -2.31
CA VAL A 35 -7.17 -14.16 -1.47
C VAL A 35 -7.00 -13.59 -0.06
N PRO A 36 -8.03 -12.94 0.54
CA PRO A 36 -7.91 -12.37 1.88
C PRO A 36 -7.62 -13.41 2.97
N GLY A 37 -6.62 -13.13 3.80
CA GLY A 37 -6.20 -13.95 4.94
C GLY A 37 -7.07 -13.80 6.20
N ARG A 38 -8.01 -12.85 6.20
CA ARG A 38 -9.02 -12.57 7.26
C ARG A 38 -8.43 -12.02 8.57
N ARG A 39 -7.19 -11.55 8.59
CA ARG A 39 -6.58 -10.80 9.69
C ARG A 39 -7.01 -9.33 9.73
N LEU A 40 -7.53 -8.75 8.64
CA LEU A 40 -8.11 -7.38 8.66
C LEU A 40 -9.38 -7.26 9.51
N ARG A 41 -9.94 -8.39 9.99
CA ARG A 41 -11.15 -8.46 10.84
C ARG A 41 -12.39 -7.83 10.21
N LEU A 42 -12.46 -7.86 8.87
CA LEU A 42 -13.69 -7.55 8.14
C LEU A 42 -14.73 -8.65 8.38
N HIS A 43 -16.01 -8.30 8.32
CA HIS A 43 -17.07 -9.31 8.33
C HIS A 43 -16.90 -10.22 7.10
N PRO A 44 -17.10 -11.55 7.20
CA PRO A 44 -16.86 -12.46 6.08
C PRO A 44 -17.63 -12.11 4.79
N ALA A 45 -18.83 -11.53 4.91
CA ALA A 45 -19.61 -11.07 3.76
C ALA A 45 -19.00 -9.86 3.04
N ASP A 46 -18.12 -9.10 3.70
CA ASP A 46 -17.55 -7.87 3.17
C ASP A 46 -16.19 -8.10 2.48
N LEU A 47 -15.62 -9.30 2.58
CA LEU A 47 -14.32 -9.63 1.98
C LEU A 47 -14.28 -9.37 0.47
N TYR A 48 -15.43 -9.39 -0.21
CA TYR A 48 -15.57 -9.11 -1.63
C TYR A 48 -16.60 -8.01 -1.91
N ALA A 49 -16.72 -7.03 -1.01
CA ALA A 49 -17.73 -5.96 -1.11
C ALA A 49 -17.65 -5.15 -2.42
N THR A 50 -16.48 -5.11 -3.07
CA THR A 50 -16.26 -4.44 -4.37
C THR A 50 -16.58 -5.34 -5.57
N GLY A 51 -17.10 -6.55 -5.35
CA GLY A 51 -17.37 -7.58 -6.35
C GLY A 51 -16.18 -8.50 -6.60
N ALA A 52 -16.46 -9.79 -6.83
CA ALA A 52 -15.43 -10.83 -7.02
C ALA A 52 -14.45 -10.52 -8.15
N GLN A 53 -14.89 -9.83 -9.21
CA GLN A 53 -14.07 -9.38 -10.33
C GLN A 53 -13.00 -8.34 -9.95
N ARG A 54 -13.19 -7.60 -8.85
CA ARG A 54 -12.20 -6.66 -8.31
C ARG A 54 -11.22 -7.35 -7.34
N GLY A 55 -11.46 -8.62 -6.99
CA GLY A 55 -10.70 -9.35 -5.98
C GLY A 55 -11.21 -9.14 -4.56
N GLY A 56 -10.57 -9.83 -3.62
CA GLY A 56 -10.88 -9.70 -2.20
C GLY A 56 -10.12 -8.55 -1.55
N ILE A 57 -10.68 -7.97 -0.49
CA ILE A 57 -10.03 -6.96 0.34
C ILE A 57 -8.98 -7.62 1.22
N ASP A 58 -7.72 -7.40 0.88
CA ASP A 58 -6.52 -7.94 1.52
C ASP A 58 -5.55 -6.83 1.96
N GLU A 59 -5.80 -5.58 1.58
CA GLU A 59 -4.99 -4.43 1.99
C GLU A 59 -5.82 -3.37 2.75
N ARG A 60 -5.22 -2.83 3.82
CA ARG A 60 -5.66 -1.58 4.46
C ARG A 60 -4.55 -0.54 4.36
N TRP A 61 -4.83 0.60 3.74
CA TRP A 61 -3.84 1.66 3.60
C TRP A 61 -4.03 2.70 4.70
N PHE A 62 -2.91 3.17 5.25
CA PHE A 62 -2.89 4.16 6.34
C PHE A 62 -2.36 5.48 5.81
N SER A 63 -3.12 6.56 6.06
CA SER A 63 -2.74 7.93 5.71
C SER A 63 -2.21 8.04 4.28
N SER A 64 -2.92 7.41 3.34
CA SER A 64 -2.47 7.32 1.96
C SER A 64 -2.91 8.53 1.13
N THR A 65 -1.94 9.05 0.37
CA THR A 65 -2.14 10.03 -0.70
C THR A 65 -1.97 9.40 -2.10
N VAL A 66 -1.78 8.07 -2.15
CA VAL A 66 -1.49 7.30 -3.35
C VAL A 66 -2.78 6.69 -3.89
N ARG A 67 -2.96 6.74 -5.22
CA ARG A 67 -4.05 6.04 -5.91
C ARG A 67 -3.65 4.58 -6.15
N ALA A 68 -4.59 3.67 -5.94
CA ALA A 68 -4.44 2.29 -6.33
C ALA A 68 -4.41 2.15 -7.85
N ASP A 69 -3.51 1.30 -8.34
CA ASP A 69 -3.52 0.81 -9.71
C ASP A 69 -3.86 -0.69 -9.64
N ASN A 70 -5.14 -0.98 -9.84
CA ASN A 70 -5.73 -2.32 -9.71
C ASN A 70 -6.34 -2.79 -11.04
N GLY A 71 -5.93 -2.18 -12.16
CA GLY A 71 -6.45 -2.49 -13.48
C GLY A 71 -7.88 -1.99 -13.72
N PRO A 72 -8.60 -2.57 -14.69
CA PRO A 72 -9.91 -2.10 -15.12
C PRO A 72 -10.94 -2.02 -13.98
N GLY A 73 -11.69 -0.93 -13.94
CA GLY A 73 -12.74 -0.71 -12.95
C GLY A 73 -12.26 -0.18 -11.60
N THR A 74 -10.97 0.14 -11.46
CA THR A 74 -10.41 0.85 -10.29
C THR A 74 -10.96 2.29 -10.22
N PRO A 75 -11.65 2.69 -9.13
CA PRO A 75 -12.09 4.06 -8.92
C PRO A 75 -10.91 5.02 -8.83
N ASP A 76 -11.12 6.25 -9.28
CA ASP A 76 -10.09 7.32 -9.31
C ASP A 76 -9.56 7.70 -7.91
N ASP A 77 -10.31 7.38 -6.87
CA ASP A 77 -10.01 7.65 -5.47
C ASP A 77 -9.66 6.40 -4.66
N GLU A 78 -9.63 5.21 -5.26
CA GLU A 78 -9.28 3.99 -4.55
C GLU A 78 -7.83 4.09 -4.03
N GLY A 79 -7.64 3.69 -2.77
CA GLY A 79 -6.35 3.84 -2.09
C GLY A 79 -6.12 5.21 -1.43
N LEU A 80 -6.93 6.24 -1.70
CA LEU A 80 -6.82 7.50 -0.97
C LEU A 80 -7.45 7.38 0.43
N SER A 81 -6.75 7.91 1.44
CA SER A 81 -7.33 8.11 2.76
C SER A 81 -8.15 9.39 2.79
N TYR A 82 -9.22 9.38 3.57
CA TYR A 82 -10.15 10.49 3.71
C TYR A 82 -10.13 11.03 5.13
N LEU A 83 -10.06 12.35 5.26
CA LEU A 83 -10.41 13.02 6.51
C LEU A 83 -11.93 13.00 6.64
N TYR A 84 -12.44 12.70 7.84
CA TYR A 84 -13.87 12.70 8.15
C TYR A 84 -14.21 13.80 9.16
N VAL A 85 -15.17 14.65 8.80
CA VAL A 85 -15.62 15.78 9.61
C VAL A 85 -17.13 15.94 9.48
N GLY A 86 -17.87 15.69 10.57
CA GLY A 86 -19.29 16.03 10.65
C GLY A 86 -20.20 15.43 9.57
N GLY A 87 -19.88 14.23 9.05
CA GLY A 87 -20.64 13.59 7.96
C GLY A 87 -20.05 13.81 6.58
N GLU A 88 -19.15 14.78 6.43
CA GLU A 88 -18.47 15.11 5.19
C GLU A 88 -17.06 14.49 5.15
N LYS A 89 -16.50 14.40 3.94
CA LYS A 89 -15.14 13.88 3.73
C LYS A 89 -14.37 14.64 2.66
N VAL A 90 -13.05 14.71 2.83
CA VAL A 90 -12.09 15.25 1.88
C VAL A 90 -10.85 14.36 1.85
N THR A 91 -10.21 14.21 0.69
CA THR A 91 -9.04 13.33 0.59
C THR A 91 -7.85 13.90 1.36
N LEU A 92 -7.03 13.05 1.97
CA LEU A 92 -5.76 13.45 2.54
C LEU A 92 -4.82 14.02 1.46
N LEU A 93 -4.94 13.54 0.21
CA LEU A 93 -4.23 14.10 -0.92
C LEU A 93 -4.58 15.59 -1.14
N ASP A 94 -5.86 15.95 -1.13
CA ASP A 94 -6.28 17.36 -1.21
C ASP A 94 -5.71 18.16 -0.02
N ALA A 95 -5.76 17.59 1.19
CA ALA A 95 -5.24 18.23 2.40
C ALA A 95 -3.73 18.51 2.31
N MET A 96 -2.92 17.53 1.88
CA MET A 96 -1.49 17.72 1.65
C MET A 96 -1.26 18.75 0.53
N THR A 97 -1.98 18.65 -0.58
CA THR A 97 -1.81 19.57 -1.73
C THR A 97 -2.11 21.02 -1.35
N MET A 98 -3.15 21.26 -0.55
CA MET A 98 -3.61 22.60 -0.23
C MET A 98 -2.95 23.19 1.01
N MET A 99 -2.56 22.35 1.98
CA MET A 99 -2.26 22.76 3.35
C MET A 99 -1.17 21.91 4.03
N ALA A 100 -0.26 21.23 3.30
CA ALA A 100 0.76 20.34 3.88
C ALA A 100 1.49 20.92 5.11
N ALA A 101 1.84 22.22 5.11
CA ALA A 101 2.58 22.83 6.22
C ALA A 101 1.82 22.75 7.55
N ALA A 102 0.48 22.76 7.52
CA ALA A 102 -0.34 22.59 8.73
C ALA A 102 -0.35 21.16 9.29
N PHE A 103 0.08 20.18 8.48
CA PHE A 103 0.09 18.76 8.85
C PHE A 103 1.48 18.23 9.21
N ILE A 104 2.49 18.61 8.42
CA ILE A 104 3.86 18.08 8.56
C ILE A 104 4.90 19.16 8.84
N GLY A 105 4.50 20.43 8.90
CA GLY A 105 5.41 21.56 9.10
C GLY A 105 6.17 21.95 7.83
N GLN A 106 6.64 23.20 7.79
CA GLN A 106 7.42 23.71 6.67
C GLN A 106 8.79 23.01 6.56
N GLU A 107 9.42 22.69 7.69
CA GLU A 107 10.72 22.02 7.73
C GLU A 107 10.70 20.66 7.02
N ALA A 108 9.67 19.84 7.21
CA ALA A 108 9.55 18.55 6.53
C ALA A 108 9.32 18.72 5.02
N ILE A 109 8.60 19.76 4.61
CA ILE A 109 8.40 20.09 3.19
C ILE A 109 9.72 20.49 2.56
N ASP A 110 10.48 21.39 3.21
CA ASP A 110 11.76 21.88 2.69
C ASP A 110 12.80 20.74 2.62
N ALA A 111 12.80 19.83 3.61
CA ALA A 111 13.75 18.72 3.68
C ALA A 111 13.42 17.55 2.73
N TYR A 112 12.14 17.22 2.56
CA TYR A 112 11.71 15.98 1.89
C TYR A 112 10.76 16.17 0.70
N GLY A 113 10.37 17.42 0.40
CA GLY A 113 9.43 17.73 -0.66
C GLY A 113 7.96 17.45 -0.30
N GLY A 114 7.66 17.15 0.97
CA GLY A 114 6.31 16.98 1.48
C GLY A 114 6.04 15.59 2.08
N TRP A 115 4.85 15.04 1.79
CA TRP A 115 4.40 13.78 2.36
C TRP A 115 5.08 12.58 1.71
N VAL A 116 6.01 11.94 2.43
CA VAL A 116 6.82 10.80 1.95
C VAL A 116 6.44 9.46 2.58
N MET A 117 5.40 9.43 3.43
CA MET A 117 4.99 8.23 4.15
C MET A 117 3.96 7.43 3.36
N TYR A 118 4.19 6.12 3.24
CA TYR A 118 3.20 5.19 2.72
C TYR A 118 3.23 3.88 3.51
N SER A 119 2.12 3.55 4.17
CA SER A 119 2.04 2.38 5.04
C SER A 119 0.76 1.59 4.77
N LYS A 120 0.87 0.27 4.91
CA LYS A 120 -0.19 -0.68 4.62
C LYS A 120 -0.19 -1.82 5.62
N PHE A 121 -1.38 -2.34 5.87
CA PHE A 121 -1.57 -3.67 6.41
C PHE A 121 -1.85 -4.63 5.24
N PHE A 122 -1.03 -5.67 5.09
CA PHE A 122 -1.23 -6.73 4.11
C PHE A 122 -1.80 -7.98 4.80
N ASP A 123 -2.81 -8.59 4.19
CA ASP A 123 -3.52 -9.74 4.72
C ASP A 123 -3.81 -10.76 3.62
N ASN A 124 -2.76 -11.39 3.11
CA ASN A 124 -2.85 -12.39 2.07
C ASN A 124 -2.91 -13.79 2.67
N MET A 125 -3.77 -14.66 2.13
CA MET A 125 -3.84 -16.08 2.47
C MET A 125 -2.66 -16.87 1.87
N TYR A 126 -2.22 -16.48 0.67
CA TYR A 126 -1.17 -17.14 -0.12
C TYR A 126 0.01 -16.20 -0.38
N PRO A 127 1.17 -16.73 -0.81
CA PRO A 127 2.34 -15.92 -1.14
C PRO A 127 2.08 -14.89 -2.24
N LEU A 128 2.75 -13.75 -2.15
CA LEU A 128 2.79 -12.78 -3.25
C LEU A 128 3.78 -13.23 -4.34
N PRO A 129 3.58 -12.79 -5.60
CA PRO A 129 4.53 -13.03 -6.68
C PRO A 129 5.92 -12.49 -6.34
N HIS A 130 6.96 -13.12 -6.91
CA HIS A 130 8.32 -12.58 -6.86
C HIS A 130 8.34 -11.16 -7.45
N HIS A 131 8.87 -10.21 -6.70
CA HIS A 131 9.01 -8.82 -7.11
C HIS A 131 10.28 -8.22 -6.51
N LEU A 132 10.72 -7.10 -7.10
CA LEU A 132 11.82 -6.31 -6.60
C LEU A 132 11.40 -4.84 -6.51
N HIS A 133 12.11 -4.10 -5.68
CA HIS A 133 12.00 -2.65 -5.63
C HIS A 133 13.31 -2.04 -6.07
N GLN A 134 13.23 -1.13 -7.04
CA GLN A 134 14.39 -0.38 -7.50
C GLN A 134 14.86 0.58 -6.41
N ASP A 135 16.17 0.80 -6.38
CA ASP A 135 16.75 1.98 -5.70
C ASP A 135 16.41 3.26 -6.47
N ASP A 136 16.76 4.42 -5.89
CA ASP A 136 16.48 5.71 -6.52
C ASP A 136 17.19 5.87 -7.86
N GLU A 137 18.42 5.33 -8.02
CA GLU A 137 19.16 5.41 -9.28
C GLU A 137 18.42 4.69 -10.42
N LYS A 138 17.94 3.46 -10.20
CA LYS A 138 17.23 2.69 -11.22
C LYS A 138 15.79 3.14 -11.39
N ALA A 139 15.11 3.58 -10.33
CA ALA A 139 13.75 4.10 -10.43
C ALA A 139 13.68 5.42 -11.23
N ALA A 140 14.72 6.27 -11.11
CA ALA A 140 14.81 7.54 -11.84
C ALA A 140 14.80 7.35 -13.37
N LEU A 141 15.31 6.21 -13.87
CA LEU A 141 15.30 5.89 -15.31
C LEU A 141 13.89 5.81 -15.92
N VAL A 142 12.86 5.64 -15.09
CA VAL A 142 11.44 5.62 -15.49
C VAL A 142 10.63 6.74 -14.81
N GLY A 143 11.31 7.76 -14.27
CA GLY A 143 10.67 8.89 -13.62
C GLY A 143 9.92 8.52 -12.34
N LYS A 144 10.39 7.50 -11.61
CA LYS A 144 9.83 7.06 -10.32
C LYS A 144 10.86 7.22 -9.20
N LEU A 145 10.37 7.22 -7.97
CA LEU A 145 11.20 7.16 -6.77
C LEU A 145 11.50 5.71 -6.42
N GLY A 146 12.63 5.48 -5.73
CA GLY A 146 12.92 4.19 -5.13
C GLY A 146 11.85 3.82 -4.10
N LYS A 147 11.77 2.52 -3.79
CA LYS A 147 10.77 1.98 -2.86
C LYS A 147 11.44 1.16 -1.76
N PRO A 148 12.20 1.80 -0.85
CA PRO A 148 12.65 1.12 0.35
C PRO A 148 11.42 0.73 1.19
N GLU A 149 11.44 -0.48 1.76
CA GLU A 149 10.34 -0.99 2.58
C GLU A 149 10.87 -1.61 3.87
N ALA A 150 10.02 -1.58 4.90
CA ALA A 150 10.25 -2.29 6.15
C ALA A 150 8.96 -3.02 6.54
N TYR A 151 9.12 -4.20 7.13
CA TYR A 151 8.00 -5.03 7.56
C TYR A 151 7.94 -5.08 9.08
N TYR A 152 6.75 -4.83 9.62
CA TYR A 152 6.44 -5.04 11.03
C TYR A 152 5.29 -6.05 11.14
N TYR A 153 5.48 -7.08 11.97
CA TYR A 153 4.51 -8.15 12.16
C TYR A 153 3.83 -8.00 13.54
N PRO A 154 2.72 -7.26 13.65
CA PRO A 154 2.05 -7.03 14.94
C PRO A 154 1.42 -8.32 15.48
N ALA A 155 1.77 -8.72 16.70
CA ALA A 155 1.23 -9.92 17.34
C ALA A 155 -0.31 -9.89 17.48
N GLN A 156 -0.90 -8.70 17.61
CA GLN A 156 -2.34 -8.48 17.77
C GLN A 156 -3.15 -8.84 16.52
N TYR A 157 -2.52 -8.82 15.34
CA TYR A 157 -3.18 -9.16 14.08
C TYR A 157 -2.66 -10.47 13.46
N ASN A 158 -1.52 -10.99 13.92
CA ASN A 158 -0.92 -12.22 13.42
C ASN A 158 -1.20 -13.41 14.37
N MET A 159 -2.50 -13.69 14.60
CA MET A 159 -2.91 -14.82 15.45
C MET A 159 -2.76 -16.18 14.76
N THR A 160 -2.58 -16.20 13.43
CA THR A 160 -2.33 -17.40 12.63
C THR A 160 -1.13 -17.18 11.72
N ASN A 161 -0.45 -18.27 11.37
CA ASN A 161 0.69 -18.26 10.45
C ASN A 161 0.24 -18.19 8.96
N GLY A 162 -1.03 -18.48 8.67
CA GLY A 162 -1.51 -18.63 7.29
C GLY A 162 -1.09 -19.94 6.64
N GLU A 163 -1.35 -20.07 5.33
CA GLU A 163 -1.13 -21.33 4.57
C GLU A 163 0.34 -21.53 4.16
N TYR A 164 1.11 -20.43 4.03
CA TYR A 164 2.51 -20.47 3.61
C TYR A 164 3.34 -19.45 4.40
N PRO A 165 3.72 -19.75 5.65
CA PRO A 165 4.39 -18.82 6.56
C PRO A 165 5.90 -18.72 6.32
N TYR A 166 6.30 -18.55 5.07
CA TYR A 166 7.70 -18.37 4.69
C TYR A 166 7.87 -17.04 3.96
N THR A 167 8.96 -16.35 4.28
CA THR A 167 9.41 -15.18 3.55
C THR A 167 10.79 -15.43 2.96
N PHE A 168 11.06 -14.84 1.80
CA PHE A 168 12.32 -15.00 1.08
C PHE A 168 12.96 -13.62 0.92
N PHE A 169 14.21 -13.49 1.37
CA PHE A 169 14.96 -12.23 1.30
C PHE A 169 16.17 -12.39 0.39
N GLY A 170 16.00 -12.00 -0.88
CA GLY A 170 17.05 -12.04 -1.87
C GLY A 170 17.48 -13.45 -2.26
N PHE A 171 18.64 -13.55 -2.91
CA PHE A 171 19.23 -14.81 -3.35
C PHE A 171 20.41 -15.22 -2.47
N GLU A 172 20.70 -16.51 -2.42
CA GLU A 172 21.84 -17.07 -1.71
C GLU A 172 23.17 -16.55 -2.30
N PRO A 173 24.20 -16.29 -1.46
CA PRO A 173 25.52 -15.91 -1.94
C PRO A 173 26.08 -16.91 -2.96
N GLY A 174 26.59 -16.39 -4.07
CA GLY A 174 27.06 -17.20 -5.20
C GLY A 174 26.02 -17.37 -6.32
N THR A 175 24.77 -16.95 -6.11
CA THR A 175 23.78 -16.85 -7.20
C THR A 175 24.25 -15.86 -8.26
N THR A 176 24.31 -16.30 -9.51
CA THR A 176 24.74 -15.48 -10.65
C THR A 176 23.55 -14.83 -11.35
N LYS A 177 23.82 -13.71 -12.03
CA LYS A 177 22.80 -13.04 -12.86
C LYS A 177 22.24 -13.96 -13.95
N ASP A 178 23.07 -14.78 -14.57
CA ASP A 178 22.65 -15.69 -15.65
C ASP A 178 21.67 -16.75 -15.13
N GLN A 179 21.89 -17.31 -13.94
CA GLN A 179 20.92 -18.24 -13.32
C GLN A 179 19.56 -17.57 -13.08
N VAL A 180 19.55 -16.32 -12.61
CA VAL A 180 18.32 -15.54 -12.42
C VAL A 180 17.63 -15.30 -13.76
N VAL A 181 18.37 -14.85 -14.78
CA VAL A 181 17.85 -14.62 -16.13
C VAL A 181 17.28 -15.90 -16.73
N ASP A 182 17.93 -17.04 -16.56
CA ASP A 182 17.46 -18.33 -17.06
C ASP A 182 16.15 -18.76 -16.40
N CYS A 183 15.97 -18.50 -15.11
CA CYS A 183 14.67 -18.68 -14.46
C CYS A 183 13.61 -17.74 -15.05
N LEU A 184 13.92 -16.46 -15.22
CA LEU A 184 12.97 -15.49 -15.78
C LEU A 184 12.57 -15.82 -17.23
N ARG A 185 13.46 -16.40 -18.04
CA ARG A 185 13.16 -16.84 -19.41
C ARG A 185 12.07 -17.91 -19.47
N ARG A 186 11.97 -18.76 -18.45
CA ARG A 186 10.96 -19.83 -18.34
C ARG A 186 9.63 -19.36 -17.75
N TRP A 187 9.36 -18.05 -17.74
CA TRP A 187 8.14 -17.45 -17.15
C TRP A 187 6.83 -18.13 -17.58
N SER A 188 6.73 -18.53 -18.84
CA SER A 188 5.53 -19.14 -19.42
C SER A 188 5.54 -20.68 -19.40
N GLU A 189 6.53 -21.31 -18.77
CA GLU A 189 6.71 -22.77 -18.77
C GLU A 189 6.25 -23.45 -17.47
N GLY A 190 5.66 -22.69 -16.53
CA GLY A 190 5.23 -23.17 -15.22
C GLY A 190 6.13 -22.65 -14.10
N ASP A 191 6.43 -23.50 -13.10
CA ASP A 191 7.34 -23.13 -12.02
C ASP A 191 8.76 -22.96 -12.56
N ASN A 192 9.22 -21.71 -12.58
CA ASN A 192 10.51 -21.33 -13.13
C ASN A 192 11.72 -21.68 -12.24
N GLN A 193 11.47 -22.23 -11.04
CA GLN A 193 12.47 -22.67 -10.08
C GLN A 193 13.29 -21.53 -9.42
N ILE A 194 12.82 -20.27 -9.49
CA ILE A 194 13.57 -19.13 -8.95
C ILE A 194 13.80 -19.23 -7.43
N LEU A 195 12.89 -19.88 -6.71
CA LEU A 195 12.99 -20.08 -5.26
C LEU A 195 14.12 -21.02 -4.86
N ASN A 196 14.63 -21.87 -5.76
CA ASN A 196 15.76 -22.76 -5.47
C ASN A 196 17.07 -22.00 -5.21
N MET A 197 17.12 -20.71 -5.57
CA MET A 197 18.26 -19.82 -5.32
C MET A 197 18.07 -18.95 -4.08
N SER A 198 17.03 -19.17 -3.27
CA SER A 198 16.72 -18.32 -2.12
C SER A 198 16.46 -19.15 -0.86
N LYS A 199 16.75 -18.55 0.30
CA LYS A 199 16.45 -19.11 1.60
C LYS A 199 15.08 -18.68 2.10
N ALA A 200 14.30 -19.63 2.59
CA ALA A 200 13.08 -19.37 3.34
C ALA A 200 13.39 -19.02 4.81
N TYR A 201 12.69 -18.03 5.34
CA TYR A 201 12.70 -17.62 6.75
C TYR A 201 11.29 -17.76 7.33
N ARG A 202 11.21 -18.09 8.62
CA ARG A 202 9.97 -18.24 9.39
C ARG A 202 10.12 -17.63 10.78
#